data_AF-A0A3D3IXT8-F1
#
_entry.id   AF-A0A3D3IXT8-F1
#
_cell.length_a   1.000
_cell.length_b   1.000
_cell.length_c   1.000
_cell.angle_alpha   90.00
_cell.angle_beta   90.00
_cell.angle_gamma   90.00
#
_symmetry.space_group_name_H-M   'P 1'
#
loop_
_entity.id
_entity.type
_entity.pdbx_description
1 polymer ?
#
loop_
_entity_poly.entity_id
_entity_poly.type
_entity_poly.pdbx_seq_one_letter_code
_entity_poly.pdbx_strand_id
1 'polypeptide(L)'
;GKLTDEEFAIMKTHASAGRKIIEKAISTVHGESYLKEARNMAGYHHERWDGKGYPENLHGEVIPLSARIMAVADVFDALTSPRVYKPAFPLDKALSIIKEGSGSQFDPKCVEVFMENLTEVKVILKKYNNQDV
;
A
#
# COMPACT_ATOMS: atom_id res chain seq x y z
N GLY A 1 16.48 6.31 12.31
CA GLY A 1 16.03 7.69 12.61
C GLY A 1 15.08 8.16 11.53
N LYS A 2 14.63 9.42 11.58
CA LYS A 2 13.95 10.05 10.42
C LYS A 2 14.96 10.29 9.30
N LEU A 3 14.54 10.10 8.06
CA LEU A 3 15.35 10.41 6.88
C LEU A 3 15.43 11.93 6.70
N THR A 4 16.55 12.42 6.15
CA THR A 4 16.63 13.77 5.61
C THR A 4 15.75 13.89 4.35
N ASP A 5 15.49 15.11 3.89
CA ASP A 5 14.72 15.32 2.66
C ASP A 5 15.40 14.70 1.42
N GLU A 6 16.73 14.72 1.38
CA GLU A 6 17.53 14.10 0.32
C GLU A 6 17.44 12.56 0.37
N GLU A 7 17.60 11.98 1.56
CA GLU A 7 17.45 10.54 1.76
C GLU A 7 16.03 10.07 1.44
N PHE A 8 15.01 10.86 1.82
CA PHE A 8 13.62 10.58 1.52
C PHE A 8 13.35 10.68 0.02
N ALA A 9 13.94 11.65 -0.68
CA ALA A 9 13.86 11.76 -2.13
C ALA A 9 14.44 10.52 -2.83
N ILE A 10 15.58 10.00 -2.35
CA ILE A 10 16.17 8.75 -2.84
C ILE A 10 15.26 7.56 -2.53
N MET A 11 14.73 7.45 -1.31
CA MET A 11 13.85 6.35 -0.91
C MET A 11 12.60 6.25 -1.80
N LYS A 12 11.97 7.39 -2.15
CA LYS A 12 10.81 7.43 -3.04
C LYS A 12 11.07 6.81 -4.42
N THR A 13 12.33 6.75 -4.86
CA THR A 13 12.68 6.19 -6.17
C THR A 13 12.40 4.69 -6.29
N HIS A 14 12.23 3.96 -5.18
CA HIS A 14 12.00 2.51 -5.23
C HIS A 14 10.71 2.16 -5.99
N ALA A 15 9.67 3.00 -5.93
CA ALA A 15 8.43 2.78 -6.66
C ALA A 15 8.68 2.79 -8.18
N SER A 16 9.34 3.84 -8.67
CA SER A 16 9.74 3.98 -10.07
C SER A 16 10.76 2.91 -10.50
N ALA A 17 11.71 2.55 -9.64
CA ALA A 17 12.71 1.53 -9.93
C ALA A 17 12.09 0.13 -10.03
N GLY A 18 11.23 -0.23 -9.07
CA GLY A 18 10.47 -1.49 -9.06
C GLY A 18 9.58 -1.61 -10.30
N ARG A 19 8.86 -0.54 -10.67
CA ARG A 19 8.10 -0.47 -11.92
C ARG A 19 8.97 -0.80 -13.14
N LYS A 20 10.14 -0.16 -13.28
CA LYS A 20 11.07 -0.37 -14.40
C LYS A 20 11.62 -1.80 -14.45
N ILE A 21 11.90 -2.41 -13.30
CA ILE A 21 12.38 -3.81 -13.24
C ILE A 21 11.31 -4.75 -13.78
N ILE A 22 10.07 -4.61 -13.31
CA ILE A 22 8.96 -5.47 -13.75
C ILE A 22 8.61 -5.21 -15.21
N GLU A 23 8.67 -3.96 -15.67
CA GLU A 23 8.46 -3.61 -17.08
C GLU A 23 9.46 -4.30 -18.01
N LYS A 24 10.73 -4.41 -17.59
CA LYS A 24 11.73 -5.21 -18.32
C LYS A 24 11.43 -6.70 -18.29
N ALA A 25 10.88 -7.23 -17.19
CA ALA A 25 10.49 -8.63 -17.13
C ALA A 25 9.28 -8.95 -18.03
N ILE A 26 8.35 -8.00 -18.22
CA ILE A 26 7.20 -8.18 -19.12
C ILE A 26 7.68 -8.45 -20.55
N SER A 27 8.75 -7.81 -21.02
CA SER A 27 9.25 -8.02 -22.39
C SER A 27 9.90 -9.39 -22.62
N THR A 28 10.17 -10.16 -21.56
CA THR A 28 10.76 -11.50 -21.64
C THR A 28 9.73 -12.64 -21.59
N VAL A 29 8.44 -12.34 -21.44
CA VAL A 29 7.36 -13.33 -21.37
C VAL A 29 6.25 -13.03 -22.38
N HIS A 30 5.70 -14.08 -23.00
CA HIS A 30 4.61 -13.97 -23.97
C HIS A 30 3.24 -14.20 -23.29
N GLY A 31 2.26 -13.31 -23.54
CA GLY A 31 0.87 -13.42 -23.07
C GLY A 31 0.40 -12.31 -22.11
N GLU A 32 -0.86 -12.36 -21.68
CA GLU A 32 -1.36 -11.51 -20.60
C GLU A 32 -0.78 -11.98 -19.27
N SER A 33 0.18 -11.21 -18.77
CA SER A 33 0.91 -11.58 -17.56
C SER A 33 0.42 -10.76 -16.36
N TYR A 34 0.20 -11.45 -15.24
CA TYR A 34 0.06 -10.88 -13.89
C TYR A 34 1.14 -9.83 -13.56
N LEU A 35 2.25 -9.82 -14.30
CA LEU A 35 3.29 -8.81 -14.24
C LEU A 35 2.79 -7.39 -14.55
N LYS A 36 1.73 -7.21 -15.35
CA LYS A 36 1.11 -5.88 -15.55
C LYS A 36 0.58 -5.32 -14.23
N GLU A 37 -0.11 -6.15 -13.45
CA GLU A 37 -0.61 -5.75 -12.13
C GLU A 37 0.52 -5.61 -11.10
N ALA A 38 1.50 -6.51 -11.12
CA ALA A 38 2.69 -6.37 -10.27
C ALA A 38 3.43 -5.05 -10.54
N ARG A 39 3.55 -4.66 -11.82
CA ARG A 39 4.13 -3.38 -12.24
C ARG A 39 3.31 -2.21 -11.70
N ASN A 40 1.98 -2.27 -11.80
CA ASN A 40 1.09 -1.23 -11.30
C ASN A 40 1.22 -1.07 -9.78
N MET A 41 1.16 -2.16 -9.02
CA MET A 41 1.34 -2.14 -7.56
C MET A 41 2.70 -1.57 -7.18
N ALA A 42 3.79 -2.10 -7.75
CA ALA A 42 5.14 -1.61 -7.45
C ALA A 42 5.31 -0.12 -7.78
N GLY A 43 4.74 0.34 -8.89
CA GLY A 43 4.86 1.72 -9.34
C GLY A 43 4.01 2.73 -8.59
N TYR A 44 2.83 2.32 -8.10
CA TYR A 44 1.79 3.25 -7.69
C TYR A 44 1.20 3.02 -6.30
N HIS A 45 1.66 2.03 -5.51
CA HIS A 45 1.14 1.78 -4.15
C HIS A 45 1.36 2.94 -3.16
N HIS A 46 2.21 3.92 -3.50
CA HIS A 46 2.41 5.15 -2.74
C HIS A 46 1.72 6.38 -3.33
N GLU A 47 0.98 6.21 -4.43
CA GLU A 47 0.04 7.24 -4.89
C GLU A 47 -1.09 7.38 -3.87
N ARG A 48 -1.59 8.60 -3.73
CA ARG A 48 -2.66 8.92 -2.78
C ARG A 48 -3.88 9.35 -3.55
N TRP A 49 -5.06 8.97 -3.05
CA TRP A 49 -6.33 9.33 -3.69
C TRP A 49 -6.47 10.85 -3.95
N ASP A 50 -5.94 11.68 -3.05
CA ASP A 50 -5.90 13.15 -3.13
C ASP A 50 -4.82 13.74 -4.05
N GLY A 51 -4.01 12.92 -4.72
CA GLY A 51 -2.95 13.39 -5.61
C GLY A 51 -1.69 13.91 -4.90
N LYS A 52 -1.57 13.75 -3.58
CA LYS A 52 -0.37 14.18 -2.83
C LYS A 52 0.68 13.07 -2.68
N GLY A 53 0.49 11.97 -3.40
CA GLY A 53 1.34 10.79 -3.37
C GLY A 53 2.55 10.91 -4.28
N TYR A 54 3.23 9.80 -4.51
CA TYR A 54 4.37 9.70 -5.42
C TYR A 54 4.36 8.33 -6.11
N PRO A 55 5.02 8.16 -7.27
CA PRO A 55 5.98 9.06 -7.92
C PRO A 55 5.39 10.12 -8.88
N GLU A 56 4.17 9.95 -9.35
CA GLU A 56 3.58 10.71 -10.46
C GLU A 56 2.44 11.65 -10.01
N ASN A 57 2.05 11.63 -8.73
CA ASN A 57 0.96 12.44 -8.15
C ASN A 57 -0.40 12.13 -8.81
N LEU A 58 -0.61 10.85 -9.12
CA LEU A 58 -1.89 10.38 -9.64
C LEU A 58 -2.97 10.52 -8.57
N HIS A 59 -4.20 10.75 -8.99
CA HIS A 59 -5.34 10.96 -8.09
C HIS A 59 -6.57 10.20 -8.56
N GLY A 60 -7.45 9.89 -7.62
CA GLY A 60 -8.70 9.20 -7.90
C GLY A 60 -8.50 7.88 -8.66
N GLU A 61 -9.35 7.65 -9.66
CA GLU A 61 -9.37 6.43 -10.44
C GLU A 61 -8.26 6.33 -11.50
N VAL A 62 -7.47 7.40 -11.70
CA VAL A 62 -6.26 7.34 -12.53
C VAL A 62 -5.23 6.39 -11.92
N ILE A 63 -5.26 6.22 -10.59
CA ILE A 63 -4.46 5.22 -9.89
C ILE A 63 -5.03 3.83 -10.21
N PRO A 64 -4.22 2.88 -10.70
CA PRO A 64 -4.68 1.52 -10.97
C PRO A 64 -5.34 0.89 -9.73
N LEU A 65 -6.43 0.16 -9.93
CA LEU A 65 -7.20 -0.43 -8.83
C LEU A 65 -6.33 -1.32 -7.92
N SER A 66 -5.45 -2.14 -8.51
CA SER A 66 -4.52 -3.00 -7.76
C SER A 66 -3.61 -2.21 -6.83
N ALA A 67 -3.14 -1.03 -7.25
CA ALA A 67 -2.33 -0.15 -6.42
C ALA A 67 -3.15 0.53 -5.31
N ARG A 68 -4.41 0.91 -5.58
CA ARG A 68 -5.34 1.44 -4.56
C ARG A 68 -5.63 0.42 -3.46
N ILE A 69 -5.86 -0.84 -3.84
CA ILE A 69 -6.03 -1.96 -2.90
C ILE A 69 -4.73 -2.19 -2.11
N MET A 70 -3.59 -2.25 -2.80
CA MET A 70 -2.28 -2.44 -2.17
C MET A 70 -1.95 -1.35 -1.15
N ALA A 71 -2.28 -0.08 -1.43
CA ALA A 71 -2.02 1.03 -0.51
C ALA A 71 -2.72 0.86 0.84
N VAL A 72 -3.97 0.37 0.85
CA VAL A 72 -4.70 0.07 2.10
C VAL A 72 -4.04 -1.10 2.83
N ALA A 73 -3.74 -2.19 2.13
CA ALA A 73 -3.14 -3.38 2.71
C ALA A 73 -1.73 -3.12 3.30
N ASP A 74 -0.88 -2.41 2.55
CA ASP A 74 0.49 -2.07 2.94
C ASP A 74 0.51 -1.21 4.21
N VAL A 75 -0.32 -0.17 4.25
CA VAL A 75 -0.38 0.72 5.41
C VAL A 75 -0.98 0.00 6.61
N PHE A 76 -2.03 -0.80 6.43
CA PHE A 76 -2.61 -1.58 7.53
C PHE A 76 -1.57 -2.54 8.13
N ASP A 77 -0.92 -3.36 7.32
CA ASP A 77 0.12 -4.28 7.78
C ASP A 77 1.27 -3.54 8.48
N ALA A 78 1.73 -2.43 7.90
CA ALA A 78 2.76 -1.59 8.51
C ALA A 78 2.38 -1.04 9.89
N LEU A 79 1.09 -0.76 10.14
CA LEU A 79 0.58 -0.27 11.41
C LEU A 79 0.43 -1.39 12.45
N THR A 80 0.02 -2.59 12.03
CA THR A 80 -0.26 -3.73 12.93
C THR A 80 0.91 -4.68 13.16
N SER A 81 2.01 -4.52 12.40
CA SER A 81 3.19 -5.36 12.51
C SER A 81 4.28 -4.72 13.38
N PRO A 82 4.89 -5.46 14.32
CA PRO A 82 5.97 -4.93 15.15
C PRO A 82 7.21 -4.67 14.31
N ARG A 83 7.90 -3.54 14.57
CA ARG A 83 9.16 -3.18 13.91
C ARG A 83 10.23 -2.94 14.97
N VAL A 84 11.49 -3.10 14.59
CA VAL A 84 12.67 -2.95 15.48
C VAL A 84 12.63 -1.64 16.30
N TYR A 85 12.06 -0.58 15.73
CA TYR A 85 12.00 0.77 16.29
C TYR A 85 10.60 1.18 16.76
N LYS A 86 9.58 0.32 16.64
CA LYS A 86 8.20 0.67 16.99
C LYS A 86 7.33 -0.57 17.27
N PRO A 87 6.64 -0.64 18.43
CA PRO A 87 5.65 -1.69 18.64
C PRO A 87 4.49 -1.54 17.65
N ALA A 88 3.80 -2.65 17.37
CA ALA A 88 2.54 -2.62 16.62
C ALA A 88 1.54 -1.68 17.29
N PHE A 89 0.75 -0.95 16.50
CA PHE A 89 -0.40 -0.24 17.05
C PHE A 89 -1.51 -1.22 17.45
N PRO A 90 -2.31 -0.89 18.48
CA PRO A 90 -3.56 -1.60 18.73
C PRO A 90 -4.44 -1.59 17.48
N LEU A 91 -5.14 -2.70 17.23
CA LEU A 91 -5.95 -2.86 16.01
C LEU A 91 -6.92 -1.70 15.81
N ASP A 92 -7.66 -1.31 16.85
CA ASP A 92 -8.62 -0.20 16.77
C ASP A 92 -7.96 1.12 16.33
N LYS A 93 -6.72 1.35 16.75
CA LYS A 93 -5.97 2.54 16.32
C LYS A 93 -5.57 2.45 14.85
N ALA A 94 -5.13 1.28 14.38
CA ALA A 94 -4.82 1.06 12.97
C ALA A 94 -6.06 1.25 12.09
N LEU A 95 -7.21 0.68 12.50
CA LEU A 95 -8.48 0.83 11.79
C LEU A 95 -8.97 2.29 11.76
N SER A 96 -8.82 3.04 12.85
CA SER A 96 -9.12 4.48 12.89
C SER A 96 -8.30 5.26 11.85
N ILE A 97 -6.99 4.98 11.76
CA ILE A 97 -6.10 5.64 10.79
C ILE A 97 -6.53 5.32 9.35
N ILE A 98 -6.85 4.06 9.03
CA ILE A 98 -7.33 3.68 7.70
C ILE A 98 -8.64 4.41 7.37
N LYS A 99 -9.58 4.46 8.33
CA LYS A 99 -10.87 5.15 8.16
C LYS A 99 -10.71 6.65 7.95
N GLU A 100 -9.88 7.31 8.77
CA GLU A 100 -9.58 8.75 8.67
C GLU A 100 -8.89 9.10 7.34
N GLY A 101 -8.12 8.18 6.76
CA GLY A 101 -7.47 8.35 5.46
C GLY A 101 -8.39 8.20 4.24
N SER A 102 -9.65 7.78 4.43
CA SER A 102 -10.63 7.62 3.35
C SER A 102 -10.88 8.92 2.58
N GLY A 103 -10.77 8.89 1.25
CA GLY A 103 -10.95 10.05 0.39
C GLY A 103 -9.78 11.02 0.37
N SER A 104 -8.71 10.74 1.13
CA SER A 104 -7.46 11.50 1.08
C SER A 104 -6.29 10.60 0.69
N GLN A 105 -5.81 9.79 1.63
CA GLN A 105 -4.76 8.82 1.35
C GLN A 105 -5.29 7.65 0.52
N PHE A 106 -6.48 7.18 0.85
CA PHE A 106 -7.04 5.94 0.31
C PHE A 106 -8.30 6.22 -0.51
N ASP A 107 -8.53 5.36 -1.49
CA ASP A 107 -9.80 5.26 -2.18
C ASP A 107 -10.92 4.93 -1.20
N PRO A 108 -11.99 5.75 -1.10
CA PRO A 108 -13.13 5.48 -0.24
C PRO A 108 -13.73 4.09 -0.41
N LYS A 109 -13.81 3.57 -1.65
CA LYS A 109 -14.41 2.26 -1.92
C LYS A 109 -13.51 1.13 -1.44
N CYS A 110 -12.19 1.28 -1.57
CA CYS A 110 -11.24 0.30 -1.03
C CYS A 110 -11.32 0.26 0.50
N VAL A 111 -11.44 1.42 1.16
CA VAL A 111 -11.62 1.50 2.61
C VAL A 111 -12.95 0.88 3.04
N GLU A 112 -14.05 1.20 2.37
CA GLU A 112 -15.37 0.61 2.64
C GLU A 112 -15.32 -0.92 2.62
N VAL A 113 -14.83 -1.50 1.52
CA VAL A 113 -14.75 -2.96 1.36
C VAL A 113 -13.81 -3.59 2.39
N PHE A 114 -12.68 -2.95 2.70
CA PHE A 114 -11.77 -3.41 3.75
C PHE A 114 -12.47 -3.47 5.12
N MET A 115 -13.28 -2.46 5.45
CA MET A 115 -14.00 -2.39 6.72
C MET A 115 -15.17 -3.37 6.79
N GLU A 116 -15.81 -3.67 5.66
CA GLU A 116 -16.87 -4.68 5.58
C GLU A 116 -16.35 -6.11 5.77
N ASN A 117 -15.06 -6.36 5.46
CA ASN A 117 -14.42 -7.68 5.53
C ASN A 117 -13.42 -7.80 6.71
N LEU A 118 -13.64 -7.05 7.80
CA LEU A 118 -12.75 -7.09 8.97
C LEU A 118 -12.67 -8.46 9.63
N THR A 119 -13.71 -9.28 9.51
CA THR A 119 -13.69 -10.65 10.03
C THR A 119 -12.58 -11.46 9.37
N GLU A 120 -12.48 -11.46 8.04
CA GLU A 120 -11.42 -12.13 7.29
C GLU A 120 -10.05 -11.52 7.58
N VAL A 121 -9.96 -10.18 7.65
CA VAL A 121 -8.70 -9.48 7.94
C VAL A 121 -8.15 -9.89 9.31
N LYS A 122 -8.99 -9.97 10.35
CA LYS A 122 -8.58 -10.40 11.70
C LYS A 122 -8.09 -11.85 11.71
N VAL A 123 -8.70 -12.74 10.93
CA VAL A 123 -8.25 -14.13 10.79
C VAL A 123 -6.82 -14.18 10.25
N ILE A 124 -6.52 -13.42 9.20
CA ILE A 124 -5.17 -13.35 8.61
C ILE A 124 -4.18 -12.71 9.59
N LEU A 125 -4.57 -11.61 10.23
CA LEU A 125 -3.72 -10.93 11.21
C LEU A 125 -3.32 -11.86 12.36
N LYS A 126 -4.29 -12.57 12.96
CA LYS A 126 -4.03 -13.54 14.02
C LYS A 126 -3.11 -14.66 13.56
N LYS A 127 -3.32 -15.17 12.34
CA LYS A 127 -2.54 -16.27 11.76
C LYS A 127 -1.06 -15.92 11.55
N TYR A 128 -0.75 -14.69 11.11
CA TYR A 128 0.60 -14.33 10.70
C TYR A 128 1.35 -13.42 11.68
N ASN A 129 0.67 -12.70 12.57
CA ASN A 129 1.31 -11.79 13.52
C ASN A 129 1.38 -12.30 14.97
N ASN A 130 0.93 -13.54 15.27
CA ASN A 130 0.89 -14.11 16.62
C ASN A 130 0.30 -13.15 17.68
N GLN A 131 -0.61 -12.26 17.27
CA GLN A 131 -1.34 -11.37 18.17
C GLN A 131 -2.69 -11.99 18.50
N ASP A 132 -3.03 -12.04 19.78
CA ASP A 132 -4.41 -12.28 20.20
C ASP A 132 -5.22 -11.02 19.88
N VAL A 133 -5.90 -11.07 18.74
CA VAL A 133 -6.82 -10.03 18.25
C VAL A 133 -8.19 -10.16 18.91
#